data_AF-A0AAE1AVN9-F1
#
_entry.id   AF-A0AAE1AVN9-F1
#
_cell.length_a   1.000
_cell.length_b   1.000
_cell.length_c   1.000
_cell.angle_alpha   90.00
_cell.angle_beta   90.00
_cell.angle_gamma   90.00
#
_symmetry.space_group_name_H-M   'P 1'
#
loop_
_entity.id
_entity.type
_entity.pdbx_description
1 polymer ?
#
loop_
_entity_poly.entity_id
_entity_poly.type
_entity_poly.pdbx_seq_one_letter_code
_entity_poly.pdbx_strand_id
1 'polypeptide(L)' 'MDAGEEHRAPGGQTVLSLELEQSIVIHLSHLSNWGFPFDFLDLRMAVKRILDREGRNIPFFQDNCPGKE' A
#
# COMPACT_ATOMS: atom_id res chain seq x y z
N MET A 1 0.19 34.82 8.95
CA MET A 1 -0.28 34.04 7.81
C MET A 1 0.63 32.83 7.77
N ASP A 2 0.17 31.74 8.38
CA ASP A 2 0.98 30.53 8.58
C ASP A 2 1.10 29.83 7.23
N ALA A 3 2.33 29.65 6.76
CA ALA A 3 2.60 28.97 5.50
C ALA A 3 2.39 27.48 5.74
N GLY A 4 1.28 26.92 5.25
CA GLY A 4 1.00 25.50 5.36
C GLY A 4 2.16 24.69 4.78
N GLU A 5 2.81 23.87 5.60
CA GLU A 5 3.81 22.91 5.16
C GLU A 5 3.18 21.96 4.12
N GLU A 6 3.66 22.01 2.89
CA GLU A 6 3.44 20.93 1.93
C GLU A 6 4.16 19.68 2.45
N HIS A 7 3.45 18.84 3.19
CA HIS A 7 3.88 17.48 3.48
C HIS A 7 4.01 16.73 2.16
N ARG A 8 5.21 16.65 1.61
CA ARG A 8 5.51 15.74 0.50
C ARG A 8 5.26 14.33 0.99
N ALA A 9 4.39 13.60 0.31
CA ALA A 9 4.13 12.21 0.64
C ALA A 9 5.47 11.44 0.61
N PRO A 10 5.80 10.68 1.67
CA PRO A 10 7.00 9.85 1.66
C PRO A 10 6.88 8.80 0.55
N GLY A 11 7.87 8.76 -0.35
CA GLY A 11 7.91 7.81 -1.47
C GLY A 11 7.77 8.45 -2.85
N GLY A 12 7.82 7.60 -3.88
CA GLY A 12 7.57 7.98 -5.27
C GLY A 12 6.08 7.89 -5.64
N GLN A 13 5.80 7.79 -6.93
CA GLN A 13 4.45 7.59 -7.44
C GLN A 13 3.86 6.27 -6.95
N THR A 14 2.63 6.31 -6.43
CA THR A 14 1.91 5.13 -5.94
C THR A 14 1.38 4.28 -7.09
N VAL A 15 1.34 2.96 -6.88
CA VAL A 15 0.81 2.00 -7.87
C VAL A 15 -0.69 1.74 -7.70
N LEU A 16 -1.22 1.99 -6.51
CA LEU A 16 -2.64 1.85 -6.20
C LEU A 16 -3.33 3.22 -6.26
N SER A 17 -4.65 3.22 -6.41
CA SER A 17 -5.42 4.46 -6.25
C SER A 17 -5.37 4.92 -4.78
N LEU A 18 -5.44 6.23 -4.57
CA LEU A 18 -5.47 6.81 -3.22
C LEU A 18 -6.58 6.21 -2.36
N GLU A 19 -7.77 6.01 -2.94
CA GLU A 19 -8.92 5.39 -2.27
C GLU A 19 -8.60 3.97 -1.78
N LEU A 20 -7.90 3.19 -2.61
CA LEU A 20 -7.55 1.82 -2.26
C LEU A 20 -6.46 1.76 -1.19
N GLU A 21 -5.45 2.64 -1.24
CA GLU A 21 -4.44 2.73 -0.20
C GLU A 21 -5.05 3.13 1.15
N GLN A 22 -5.96 4.11 1.15
CA GLN A 22 -6.69 4.51 2.34
C GLN A 22 -7.51 3.34 2.91
N SER A 23 -8.21 2.60 2.04
CA SER A 23 -8.94 1.40 2.46
C SER A 23 -8.03 0.36 3.10
N ILE A 24 -6.86 0.08 2.51
CA ILE A 24 -5.87 -0.84 3.09
C ILE A 24 -5.45 -0.37 4.49
N VAL A 25 -5.07 0.90 4.66
CA VAL A 25 -4.64 1.47 5.95
C VAL A 25 -5.71 1.33 7.04
N ILE A 26 -6.98 1.59 6.69
CA ILE A 26 -8.11 1.45 7.62
C ILE A 26 -8.24 0.00 8.08
N HIS A 27 -8.21 -0.97 7.16
CA HIS A 27 -8.34 -2.38 7.51
C HIS A 27 -7.14 -2.88 8.34
N LEU A 28 -5.92 -2.47 8.00
CA LEU A 28 -4.72 -2.79 8.78
C LEU A 28 -4.82 -2.26 10.22
N SER A 29 -5.37 -1.06 10.39
CA SER A 29 -5.60 -0.47 11.72
C SER A 29 -6.64 -1.24 12.53
N HIS A 30 -7.67 -1.78 11.88
CA HIS A 30 -8.64 -2.65 12.56
C HIS A 30 -8.02 -4.01 12.95
N LEU A 31 -7.24 -4.62 12.06
CA LEU A 31 -6.57 -5.89 12.34
C LEU A 31 -5.58 -5.78 13.50
N SER A 32 -4.79 -4.70 13.55
CA SER A 32 -3.86 -4.44 14.64
C SER A 32 -4.59 -4.24 15.98
N ASN A 33 -5.70 -3.49 15.97
CA ASN A 33 -6.53 -3.28 17.16
C ASN A 33 -7.18 -4.59 17.69
N TRP A 34 -7.45 -5.54 16.80
CA TRP A 34 -8.00 -6.85 17.17
C TRP A 34 -6.93 -7.88 17.57
N GLY A 35 -5.65 -7.49 17.58
CA GLY A 35 -4.55 -8.36 17.96
C GLY A 35 -4.15 -9.37 16.89
N PHE A 36 -4.53 -9.15 15.63
CA PHE A 36 -4.04 -9.95 14.51
C PHE A 36 -2.73 -9.35 14.00
N PRO A 37 -1.61 -10.10 14.07
CA PRO A 37 -0.36 -9.65 13.47
C PRO A 37 -0.53 -9.58 11.95
N PHE A 38 -0.15 -8.45 11.37
CA PHE A 38 -0.09 -8.25 9.93
C PHE A 38 1.25 -7.62 9.62
N ASP A 39 2.09 -8.34 8.87
CA ASP A 39 3.47 -7.92 8.62
C ASP A 39 3.69 -7.34 7.21
N PHE A 40 4.93 -6.94 6.92
CA PHE A 40 5.28 -6.40 5.60
C PHE A 40 5.11 -7.40 4.46
N LEU A 41 5.30 -8.70 4.72
CA LEU A 41 5.10 -9.73 3.72
C LEU A 41 3.60 -9.87 3.39
N ASP A 42 2.74 -9.88 4.41
CA ASP A 42 1.29 -9.91 4.23
C ASP A 42 0.81 -8.73 3.38
N LEU A 43 1.34 -7.53 3.65
CA LEU A 43 1.01 -6.33 2.87
C LEU A 43 1.40 -6.48 1.41
N ARG A 44 2.64 -6.92 1.14
CA ARG A 44 3.14 -7.14 -0.22
C ARG A 44 2.32 -8.18 -0.97
N MET A 45 1.92 -9.25 -0.29
CA MET A 45 1.07 -10.30 -0.86
C MET A 45 -0.36 -9.81 -1.13
N ALA A 46 -0.91 -8.95 -0.27
CA ALA A 46 -2.20 -8.32 -0.51
C ALA A 46 -2.17 -7.42 -1.76
N VAL A 47 -1.15 -6.56 -1.88
CA VAL A 47 -0.96 -5.69 -3.05
C VAL A 47 -0.75 -6.53 -4.32
N LYS A 48 0.09 -7.57 -4.29
CA LYS A 48 0.27 -8.49 -5.42
C LYS A 48 -1.06 -9.09 -5.87
N ARG A 49 -1.85 -9.62 -4.94
CA ARG A 49 -3.17 -10.22 -5.23
C ARG A 49 -4.15 -9.24 -5.86
N ILE A 50 -4.13 -7.98 -5.42
CA ILE A 50 -4.95 -6.91 -6.00
C ILE A 50 -4.52 -6.68 -7.46
N LEU A 51 -3.23 -6.46 -7.71
CA LEU A 51 -2.71 -6.20 -9.05
C LEU A 51 -2.97 -7.37 -10.02
N ASP A 52 -2.75 -8.60 -9.56
CA ASP A 52 -3.01 -9.82 -10.33
C ASP A 52 -4.49 -9.96 -10.65
N ARG A 53 -5.39 -9.69 -9.69
CA ARG A 53 -6.85 -9.73 -9.88
C ARG A 53 -7.31 -8.66 -10.88
N GLU A 54 -6.68 -7.49 -10.89
CA GLU A 54 -6.96 -6.40 -11.82
C GLU A 54 -6.34 -6.62 -13.21
N GLY A 55 -5.52 -7.68 -13.38
CA GLY A 55 -4.79 -7.93 -14.63
C GLY A 55 -3.73 -6.86 -14.94
N ARG A 56 -3.32 -6.08 -13.93
CA ARG A 56 -2.32 -5.02 -14.08
C ARG A 56 -0.93 -5.62 -13.95
N ASN A 57 -0.03 -5.26 -14.86
CA ASN A 57 1.39 -5.61 -14.77
C ASN A 57 2.19 -4.35 -14.45
N ILE A 58 2.90 -4.34 -13.32
CA ILE A 58 3.74 -3.22 -12.91
C ILE A 58 5.20 -3.55 -13.27
N PRO A 59 5.81 -2.88 -14.28
CA PRO A 59 7.09 -3.31 -14.85
C PRO A 59 8.27 -3.39 -13.87
N PHE A 60 8.25 -2.57 -12.83
CA PHE A 60 9.30 -2.50 -11.80
C PHE A 60 9.02 -3.43 -10.60
N PHE A 61 7.90 -4.14 -10.58
CA PHE A 61 7.63 -5.19 -9.59
C PHE A 61 7.96 -6.55 -10.19
N GLN A 62 8.80 -7.30 -9.49
CA GLN A 62 9.07 -8.68 -9.86
C GLN A 62 7.82 -9.52 -9.56
N ASP A 63 7.19 -10.05 -10.61
CA ASP A 63 5.95 -10.85 -10.52
C ASP A 63 4.81 -10.11 -9.78
N ASN A 64 4.64 -8.81 -10.07
CA ASN A 64 3.68 -7.90 -9.40
C ASN A 64 3.83 -7.78 -7.87
N CYS A 65 4.89 -8.33 -7.30
CA CYS A 65 5.17 -8.23 -5.87
C CYS A 65 5.98 -6.96 -5.59
N PRO A 66 5.50 -6.05 -4.72
CA PRO A 66 6.27 -4.86 -4.34
C PRO A 66 7.65 -5.22 -3.76
N GLY A 67 8.59 -4.29 -3.76
CA GLY A 67 9.91 -4.45 -3.13
C GLY A 67 9.81 -4.74 -1.62
N LYS A 68 10.90 -5.25 -1.03
CA LYS A 68 10.97 -5.50 0.43
C LYS A 68 11.23 -4.22 1.23
N GLU A 69 11.95 -3.27 0.63
CA GLU A 69 12.39 -1.98 1.19
C GLU A 69 12.53 -0.97 0.04
#